data_AF-A0A965B593-F1
#
_entry.id   AF-A0A965B593-F1
#
_cell.length_a   1.000
_cell.length_b   1.000
_cell.length_c   1.000
_cell.angle_alpha   90.00
_cell.angle_beta   90.00
_cell.angle_gamma   90.00
#
_symmetry.space_group_name_H-M   'P 1'
#
loop_
_entity.id
_entity.type
_entity.pdbx_description
1 polymer ?
#
loop_
_entity_poly.entity_id
_entity_poly.type
_entity_poly.pdbx_seq_one_letter_code
_entity_poly.pdbx_strand_id
1 'polypeptide(L)'
;MLEQTHLGLSPDEAMRVGVSGATHVRVTTPEGSTVLPLVEDHRLHEGGAYLVMGDPASDAATVLPAGRGPVRAAITAVVPQEVTA
;
A
#
# COMPACT_ATOMS: atom_id res chain seq x y z
N MET A 1 -8.89 -0.33 -19.73
CA MET A 1 -7.89 -0.78 -18.74
C MET A 1 -8.63 -0.91 -17.42
N LEU A 2 -8.56 -2.06 -16.75
CA LEU A 2 -8.99 -2.13 -15.36
C LEU A 2 -7.96 -1.36 -14.54
N GLU A 3 -8.40 -0.42 -13.73
CA GLU A 3 -7.51 0.24 -12.76
C GLU A 3 -7.06 -0.82 -11.75
N GLN A 4 -5.76 -0.92 -11.52
CA GLN A 4 -5.20 -1.84 -10.54
C GLN A 4 -5.22 -1.17 -9.17
N THR A 5 -5.59 -1.93 -8.13
CA THR A 5 -5.54 -1.44 -6.75
C THR A 5 -4.12 -1.10 -6.35
N HIS A 6 -3.90 0.10 -5.82
CA HIS A 6 -2.58 0.59 -5.41
C HIS A 6 -2.65 1.45 -4.14
N LEU A 7 -1.50 1.57 -3.47
CA LEU A 7 -1.33 2.43 -2.31
C LEU A 7 -0.63 3.73 -2.74
N GLY A 8 -1.29 4.86 -2.51
CA GLY A 8 -0.75 6.20 -2.66
C GLY A 8 -0.18 6.73 -1.35
N LEU A 9 1.06 7.22 -1.38
CA LEU A 9 1.70 7.99 -0.28
C LEU A 9 2.23 9.32 -0.81
N SER A 10 2.30 10.34 0.04
CA SER A 10 3.16 11.48 -0.27
C SER A 10 4.63 11.03 -0.20
N PRO A 11 5.54 11.64 -0.98
CA PRO A 11 6.97 11.31 -0.90
C PRO A 11 7.55 11.45 0.51
N ASP A 12 7.10 12.48 1.26
CA ASP A 12 7.50 12.69 2.65
C ASP A 12 7.02 11.55 3.56
N GLU A 13 5.78 11.08 3.41
CA GLU A 13 5.28 9.94 4.19
C GLU A 13 5.99 8.64 3.78
N ALA A 14 6.23 8.43 2.49
CA ALA A 14 6.98 7.29 1.99
C ALA A 14 8.40 7.24 2.58
N MET A 15 9.06 8.40 2.70
CA MET A 15 10.35 8.53 3.38
C MET A 15 10.21 8.24 4.88
N ARG A 16 9.17 8.80 5.54
CA ARG A 16 8.93 8.64 6.98
C ARG A 16 8.69 7.19 7.39
N VAL A 17 7.98 6.42 6.57
CA VAL A 17 7.71 4.99 6.81
C VAL A 17 8.77 4.07 6.20
N GLY A 18 9.80 4.63 5.55
CA GLY A 18 10.96 3.88 5.05
C GLY A 18 10.69 3.06 3.79
N VAL A 19 9.74 3.48 2.95
CA VAL A 19 9.37 2.78 1.69
C VAL A 19 9.58 3.65 0.44
N SER A 20 10.18 4.83 0.58
CA SER A 20 10.48 5.69 -0.56
C SER A 20 11.35 4.98 -1.60
N GLY A 21 10.99 5.10 -2.86
CA GLY A 21 11.63 4.44 -4.00
C GLY A 21 11.25 2.97 -4.18
N ALA A 22 10.42 2.39 -3.30
CA ALA A 22 9.89 1.05 -3.51
C ALA A 22 8.84 1.07 -4.63
N THR A 23 8.81 0.04 -5.47
CA THR A 23 7.74 -0.14 -6.46
C THR A 23 6.51 -0.82 -5.87
N HIS A 24 6.71 -1.57 -4.79
CA HIS A 24 5.68 -2.33 -4.09
C HIS A 24 5.91 -2.29 -2.58
N VAL A 25 4.81 -2.32 -1.84
CA VAL A 25 4.80 -2.38 -0.38
C VAL A 25 3.91 -3.51 0.10
N ARG A 26 4.29 -4.11 1.21
CA ARG A 26 3.43 -5.01 1.95
C ARG A 26 2.60 -4.19 2.92
N VAL A 27 1.28 -4.31 2.81
CA VAL A 27 0.31 -3.72 3.74
C VAL A 27 -0.22 -4.84 4.62
N THR A 28 -0.06 -4.69 5.93
CA THR A 28 -0.51 -5.69 6.93
C THR A 28 -1.50 -5.05 7.89
N THR A 29 -2.68 -5.63 8.01
CA THR A 29 -3.75 -5.26 8.95
C THR A 29 -4.05 -6.46 9.86
N PRO A 30 -4.89 -6.30 10.90
CA PRO A 30 -5.37 -7.43 11.69
C PRO A 30 -6.12 -8.50 10.87
N GLU A 31 -6.70 -8.12 9.72
CA GLU A 31 -7.49 -9.01 8.86
C GLU A 31 -6.61 -9.79 7.86
N GLY A 32 -5.39 -9.34 7.59
CA GLY A 32 -4.50 -10.01 6.64
C GLY A 32 -3.33 -9.16 6.14
N SER A 33 -2.61 -9.67 5.16
CA SER A 33 -1.47 -9.00 4.52
C SER A 33 -1.56 -9.14 3.00
N THR A 34 -1.25 -8.06 2.28
CA THR A 34 -1.22 -8.04 0.81
C THR A 34 -0.06 -7.19 0.31
N VAL A 35 0.40 -7.44 -0.92
CA VAL A 35 1.42 -6.64 -1.60
C VAL A 35 0.75 -5.78 -2.64
N LEU A 36 0.96 -4.47 -2.54
CA LEU A 36 0.36 -3.48 -3.43
C LEU A 36 1.43 -2.69 -4.16
N PRO A 37 1.18 -2.26 -5.40
CA PRO A 37 1.96 -1.21 -6.02
C PRO A 37 1.97 0.03 -5.14
N LEU A 38 3.14 0.64 -5.01
CA LEU A 38 3.29 1.94 -4.36
C LEU A 38 3.31 3.04 -5.44
N VAL A 39 2.52 4.08 -5.23
CA VAL A 39 2.54 5.30 -6.02
C VAL A 39 2.88 6.45 -5.09
N GLU A 40 3.99 7.12 -5.34
CA GLU A 40 4.32 8.37 -4.67
C GLU A 40 3.68 9.54 -5.43
N ASP A 41 2.83 10.31 -4.76
CA ASP A 41 2.14 11.47 -5.35
C ASP A 41 2.24 12.69 -4.42
N HIS A 42 2.88 13.75 -4.91
CA HIS A 42 3.06 15.02 -4.20
C HIS A 42 1.76 15.76 -3.88
N ARG A 43 0.63 15.36 -4.48
CA ARG A 43 -0.69 15.91 -4.20
C ARG A 43 -1.29 15.34 -2.91
N LEU A 44 -0.75 14.24 -2.40
CA LEU A 44 -1.24 13.59 -1.19
C LEU A 44 -0.67 14.27 0.06
N HIS A 45 -1.48 14.28 1.12
CA HIS A 45 -1.07 14.86 2.40
C HIS A 45 -0.15 13.91 3.19
N GLU A 46 0.87 14.48 3.82
CA GLU A 46 1.67 13.80 4.85
C GLU A 46 0.78 13.29 5.99
N GLY A 47 1.16 12.16 6.60
CA GLY A 47 0.39 11.51 7.66
C GLY A 47 -0.83 10.72 7.17
N GLY A 48 -1.05 10.65 5.85
CA GLY A 48 -2.11 9.88 5.22
C GLY A 48 -1.58 8.81 4.26
N ALA A 49 -2.27 7.68 4.22
CA ALA A 49 -2.11 6.68 3.17
C ALA A 49 -3.45 6.48 2.45
N TYR A 50 -3.40 6.46 1.12
CA TYR A 50 -4.59 6.50 0.28
C TYR A 50 -4.66 5.22 -0.54
N LEU A 51 -5.68 4.38 -0.32
CA LEU A 51 -5.90 3.24 -1.19
C LEU A 51 -6.81 3.66 -2.34
N VAL A 52 -6.32 3.50 -3.57
CA VAL A 52 -7.17 3.56 -4.75
C VAL A 52 -7.60 2.14 -5.07
N MET A 53 -8.85 1.80 -4.76
CA MET A 53 -9.43 0.50 -5.08
C MET A 53 -9.73 0.43 -6.57
N GLY A 54 -9.04 -0.49 -7.23
CA GLY A 54 -9.35 -0.93 -8.58
C GLY A 54 -10.40 -2.03 -8.55
N ASP A 55 -10.08 -3.16 -9.18
CA ASP A 55 -10.93 -4.36 -9.18
C ASP A 55 -11.41 -4.74 -7.76
N PRO A 56 -12.73 -4.82 -7.52
CA PRO A 56 -13.29 -5.09 -6.19
C PRO A 56 -13.09 -6.54 -5.73
N ALA A 57 -12.66 -7.46 -6.61
CA ALA A 57 -12.31 -8.83 -6.24
C ALA A 57 -10.83 -8.99 -5.85
N SER A 58 -10.05 -7.89 -5.85
CA SER A 58 -8.65 -7.89 -5.41
C SER A 58 -8.49 -8.21 -3.92
N ASP A 59 -7.42 -8.93 -3.56
CA ASP A 59 -7.05 -9.22 -2.16
C ASP A 59 -6.95 -7.96 -1.28
N ALA A 60 -6.66 -6.81 -1.87
CA ALA A 60 -6.66 -5.52 -1.18
C ALA A 60 -8.02 -5.16 -0.57
N ALA A 61 -9.10 -5.47 -1.28
CA ALA A 61 -10.47 -5.25 -0.81
C ALA A 61 -10.85 -6.21 0.31
N THR A 62 -10.21 -7.38 0.39
CA THR A 62 -10.39 -8.33 1.51
C THR A 62 -9.66 -7.84 2.77
N VAL A 63 -8.48 -7.21 2.62
CA VAL A 63 -7.67 -6.67 3.72
C VAL A 63 -8.24 -5.36 4.28
N LEU A 64 -8.99 -4.60 3.46
CA LEU A 64 -9.69 -3.39 3.88
C LEU A 64 -11.18 -3.66 4.09
N PRO A 65 -11.68 -3.64 5.34
CA PRO A 65 -13.06 -4.02 5.61
C PRO A 65 -14.06 -3.07 4.93
N ALA A 66 -14.92 -3.61 4.07
CA ALA A 66 -16.03 -2.88 3.48
C ALA A 66 -16.97 -2.36 4.60
N GLY A 67 -16.91 -1.06 4.88
CA GLY A 67 -17.80 -0.41 5.83
C GLY A 67 -17.38 -0.45 7.31
N ARG A 68 -16.10 -0.66 7.64
CA ARG A 68 -15.61 -0.47 9.02
C ARG A 68 -14.61 0.69 9.07
N GLY A 69 -14.62 1.41 10.19
CA GLY A 69 -13.83 2.61 10.45
C GLY A 69 -12.32 2.42 10.28
N PRO A 70 -11.52 3.46 10.54
CA PRO A 70 -10.09 3.45 10.27
C PRO A 70 -9.40 2.24 10.93
N VAL A 71 -8.65 1.49 10.13
CA VAL A 71 -7.86 0.34 10.59
C VAL A 71 -6.38 0.74 10.62
N ARG A 72 -5.65 0.32 11.65
CA ARG A 72 -4.19 0.46 11.66
C ARG A 72 -3.59 -0.56 10.70
N ALA A 73 -2.77 -0.07 9.77
CA ALA A 73 -1.98 -0.89 8.87
C ALA A 73 -0.49 -0.64 9.10
N ALA A 74 0.31 -1.69 9.04
CA ALA A 74 1.75 -1.60 8.92
C ALA A 74 2.14 -1.66 7.44
N ILE A 75 3.00 -0.73 7.01
CA ILE A 75 3.50 -0.64 5.63
C ILE A 75 4.99 -0.93 5.67
N THR A 76 5.44 -1.91 4.89
CA THR A 76 6.86 -2.23 4.76
C THR A 76 7.26 -2.36 3.30
N ALA A 77 8.50 -1.96 2.97
CA ALA A 77 9.04 -2.14 1.63
C ALA A 77 9.19 -3.63 1.34
N VAL A 78 8.84 -4.05 0.13
CA VAL A 78 9.19 -5.39 -0.36
C VAL A 78 10.59 -5.31 -0.92
N VAL A 79 11.57 -5.82 -0.17
CA VAL A 79 12.92 -6.05 -0.71
C VAL A 79 12.82 -7.17 -1.74
N PRO A 80 13.28 -6.98 -2.99
CA PRO A 80 13.47 -8.11 -3.89
C PRO A 80 14.47 -9.05 -3.20
N GLN A 81 14.06 -10.29 -2.92
CA GLN A 81 15.02 -11.29 -2.50
C GLN A 81 15.99 -11.47 -3.67
N GLU A 82 17.24 -11.04 -3.50
CA GLU A 82 18.31 -11.50 -4.38
C GLU A 82 18.32 -13.02 -4.29
N VAL A 83 17.86 -13.68 -5.36
CA VAL A 83 17.97 -15.13 -5.50
C VAL A 83 19.46 -15.39 -5.72
N THR A 84 20.19 -15.68 -4.65
CA THR A 84 21.52 -16.29 -4.76
C THR A 84 21.31 -17.68 -5.36
N ALA A 85 21.69 -17.85 -6.63
CA ALA A 85 21.73 -19.11 -7.35
C ALA A 85 22.90 -19.99 -6.87
#